data_AF-A0A375H1Q9-F1
#
_entry.id   AF-A0A375H1Q9-F1
#
_cell.length_a   1.000
_cell.length_b   1.000
_cell.length_c   1.000
_cell.angle_alpha   90.00
_cell.angle_beta   90.00
_cell.angle_gamma   90.00
#
_symmetry.space_group_name_H-M   'P 1'
#
loop_
_entity.id
_entity.type
_entity.pdbx_description
1 polymer ?
#
loop_
_entity_poly.entity_id
_entity_poly.type
_entity_poly.pdbx_seq_one_letter_code
_entity_poly.pdbx_strand_id
1 'polypeptide(L)'
;MPPSPASPASLAAELARQADAAIRATPVPSPCRNVCRMDPSSGYCEGCLRTIEEIAGWSSAGDEDKRRIWAQLPRRAAGLAGEETS
;
A
#
# COMPACT_ATOMS: atom_id res chain seq x y z
N MET A 1 19.37 -3.94 -17.20
CA MET A 1 19.45 -4.29 -15.78
C MET A 1 18.06 -4.68 -15.32
N PRO A 2 17.85 -5.86 -14.70
CA PRO A 2 16.54 -6.16 -14.11
C PRO A 2 16.29 -5.18 -12.96
N PRO A 3 15.09 -4.58 -12.84
CA PRO A 3 14.79 -3.71 -11.71
C PRO A 3 14.85 -4.53 -10.42
N SER A 4 15.58 -4.02 -9.43
CA SER A 4 15.61 -4.56 -8.07
C SER A 4 14.17 -4.56 -7.52
N PRO A 5 13.73 -5.56 -6.74
CA PRO A 5 12.37 -5.63 -6.17
C PRO A 5 12.01 -4.47 -5.22
N ALA A 6 12.90 -3.50 -5.04
CA ALA A 6 12.77 -2.34 -4.16
C ALA A 6 12.37 -1.03 -4.87
N SER A 7 12.03 -1.02 -6.17
CA SER A 7 11.61 0.23 -6.82
C SER A 7 10.16 0.60 -6.44
N PRO A 8 9.90 1.81 -5.91
CA PRO A 8 8.57 2.25 -5.46
C PRO A 8 7.51 2.20 -6.56
N ALA A 9 7.91 2.35 -7.83
CA ALA A 9 7.03 2.23 -8.99
C ALA A 9 6.45 0.81 -9.19
N SER A 10 7.23 -0.24 -8.90
CA SER A 10 6.75 -1.63 -9.02
C SER A 10 5.77 -1.98 -7.90
N LEU A 11 6.03 -1.46 -6.70
CA LEU A 11 5.13 -1.58 -5.55
C LEU A 11 3.79 -0.86 -5.81
N ALA A 12 3.82 0.31 -6.46
CA ALA A 12 2.63 1.02 -6.89
C ALA A 12 1.74 0.18 -7.83
N ALA A 13 2.35 -0.42 -8.85
CA ALA A 13 1.63 -1.27 -9.80
C ALA A 13 1.03 -2.51 -9.14
N GLU A 14 1.76 -3.12 -8.19
CA GLU A 14 1.29 -4.30 -7.47
C GLU A 14 0.13 -3.97 -6.53
N LEU A 15 0.23 -2.89 -5.76
CA LEU A 15 -0.83 -2.41 -4.88
C LEU A 15 -2.07 -1.99 -5.67
N ALA A 16 -1.91 -1.41 -6.87
CA ALA A 16 -3.04 -1.09 -7.75
C ALA A 16 -3.81 -2.35 -8.19
N ARG A 17 -3.09 -3.41 -8.56
CA ARG A 17 -3.71 -4.71 -8.92
C ARG A 17 -4.44 -5.32 -7.74
N GLN A 18 -3.80 -5.31 -6.57
CA GLN A 18 -4.42 -5.84 -5.34
C GLN A 18 -5.63 -5.00 -4.90
N ALA A 19 -5.61 -3.68 -5.12
CA ALA A 19 -6.72 -2.77 -4.83
C ALA A 19 -7.97 -3.13 -5.64
N ASP A 20 -7.86 -3.36 -6.96
CA ASP A 20 -9.03 -3.76 -7.77
C ASP A 20 -9.64 -5.07 -7.26
N ALA A 21 -8.80 -6.07 -6.98
CA ALA A 21 -9.26 -7.34 -6.42
C ALA A 21 -9.92 -7.16 -5.05
N ALA A 22 -9.34 -6.31 -4.19
CA ALA A 22 -9.85 -6.07 -2.85
C ALA A 22 -11.15 -5.26 -2.83
N ILE A 23 -11.33 -4.32 -3.77
CA ILE A 23 -12.56 -3.52 -3.90
C ILE A 23 -13.77 -4.40 -4.25
N ARG A 24 -13.54 -5.47 -5.03
CA ARG A 24 -14.57 -6.43 -5.46
C ARG A 24 -14.84 -7.54 -4.45
N ALA A 25 -13.93 -7.78 -3.50
CA ALA A 25 -14.05 -8.83 -2.50
C ALA A 25 -14.75 -8.33 -1.23
N THR A 26 -15.58 -9.19 -0.63
CA THR A 26 -16.21 -8.96 0.69
C THR A 26 -16.01 -10.20 1.56
N PRO A 27 -15.31 -10.10 2.71
CA PRO A 27 -14.73 -8.90 3.29
C PRO A 27 -13.50 -8.40 2.51
N VAL A 28 -13.29 -7.08 2.49
CA VAL A 28 -12.14 -6.46 1.82
C VAL A 28 -10.83 -6.96 2.45
N PRO A 29 -9.98 -7.71 1.73
CA PRO A 29 -8.74 -8.26 2.27
C PRO A 29 -7.73 -7.16 2.59
N SER A 30 -6.89 -7.36 3.60
CA SER A 30 -5.83 -6.40 3.93
C SER A 30 -4.65 -6.56 2.98
N PRO A 31 -3.96 -5.47 2.60
CA PRO A 31 -2.71 -5.52 1.83
C PRO A 31 -1.52 -6.08 2.64
N CYS A 32 -1.77 -6.69 3.80
CA CYS A 32 -0.70 -7.14 4.69
C CYS A 32 -0.01 -8.36 4.07
N ARG A 33 1.30 -8.24 3.81
CA ARG A 33 2.13 -9.34 3.29
C ARG A 33 2.92 -10.05 4.38
N ASN A 34 2.50 -9.92 5.64
CA ASN A 34 3.27 -10.37 6.80
C ASN A 34 4.66 -9.71 6.91
N VAL A 35 4.84 -8.57 6.24
CA VAL A 35 6.02 -7.71 6.31
C VAL A 35 5.62 -6.49 7.11
N CYS A 36 6.14 -6.36 8.33
CA CYS A 36 5.94 -5.19 9.19
C CYS A 36 7.26 -4.45 9.31
N ARG A 37 7.66 -3.78 8.23
CA ARG A 37 8.88 -2.98 8.16
C ARG A 37 8.50 -1.57 7.74
N MET A 38 8.75 -0.59 8.60
CA MET A 38 8.46 0.80 8.29
C MET A 38 9.66 1.43 7.60
N ASP A 39 9.38 2.09 6.49
CA ASP A 39 10.34 2.92 5.80
C ASP A 39 10.52 4.23 6.60
N PRO A 40 11.73 4.53 7.11
CA PRO A 40 11.98 5.75 7.88
C PRO A 40 11.96 7.01 7.02
N SER A 41 12.12 6.89 5.70
CA SER A 41 12.08 8.02 4.77
C SER A 41 10.65 8.48 4.48
N SER A 42 9.72 7.53 4.33
CA SER A 42 8.34 7.77 3.91
C SER A 42 7.33 7.68 5.05
N GLY A 43 7.67 7.01 6.16
CA GLY A 43 6.77 6.74 7.28
C GLY A 43 5.68 5.69 6.99
N TYR A 44 5.82 4.93 5.91
CA TYR A 44 4.89 3.88 5.50
C TYR A 44 5.51 2.49 5.64
N CYS A 45 4.68 1.46 5.80
CA CYS A 45 5.18 0.08 5.77
C CYS A 45 5.66 -0.31 4.36
N GLU A 46 6.90 -0.78 4.19
CA GLU A 46 7.47 -1.19 2.90
C GLU A 46 6.65 -2.30 2.21
N GLY A 47 5.94 -3.13 2.98
CA GLY A 47 5.15 -4.23 2.42
C GLY A 47 3.76 -3.80 1.96
N CYS A 48 3.08 -2.96 2.75
CA CYS A 48 1.68 -2.63 2.54
C CYS A 48 1.40 -1.16 2.31
N LEU A 49 2.41 -0.28 2.36
CA LEU A 49 2.37 1.19 2.21
C LEU A 49 1.25 1.90 3.00
N ARG A 50 0.91 1.32 4.16
CA ARG A 50 -0.04 1.91 5.11
C ARG A 50 0.70 2.41 6.34
N THR A 51 0.09 3.38 7.01
CA THR A 51 0.56 3.84 8.32
C THR A 51 0.14 2.86 9.41
N ILE A 52 0.82 2.91 10.55
CA ILE A 52 0.43 2.14 11.74
C ILE A 52 -1.03 2.40 12.13
N GLU A 53 -1.47 3.66 12.05
CA GLU A 53 -2.83 4.04 12.44
C GLU A 53 -3.89 3.36 11.56
N GLU A 54 -3.63 3.32 10.25
CA GLU A 54 -4.49 2.64 9.29
C GLU A 54 -4.53 1.12 9.49
N ILE A 55 -3.39 0.51 9.89
CA ILE A 55 -3.30 -0.91 10.19
C ILE A 55 -4.08 -1.23 11.48
N ALA A 56 -3.89 -0.42 12.53
CA ALA A 56 -4.58 -0.57 13.82
C ALA A 56 -6.10 -0.38 13.68
N GLY A 57 -6.53 0.58 12.85
CA GLY A 57 -7.94 0.85 12.57
C GLY A 57 -8.60 -0.11 11.58
N TRP A 58 -7.88 -1.03 10.93
CA TRP A 58 -8.42 -1.83 9.82
C TRP A 58 -9.57 -2.75 10.22
N SER A 59 -9.49 -3.38 11.39
CA SER A 59 -10.54 -4.28 11.88
C SER A 59 -11.85 -3.54 12.17
N SER A 60 -11.75 -2.26 12.53
CA SER A 60 -12.89 -1.39 12.82
C SER A 60 -13.37 -0.58 11.60
N ALA A 61 -12.58 -0.55 10.53
CA ALA A 61 -12.92 0.17 9.30
C ALA A 61 -14.02 -0.54 8.51
N GLY A 62 -15.00 0.22 8.03
CA GLY A 62 -16.04 -0.30 7.12
C GLY A 62 -15.49 -0.63 5.75
N ASP A 63 -16.20 -1.44 4.96
CA ASP A 63 -15.77 -1.84 3.62
C ASP A 63 -15.54 -0.63 2.70
N GLU A 64 -16.31 0.45 2.89
CA GLU A 64 -16.13 1.70 2.15
C GLU A 64 -14.82 2.41 2.49
N ASP A 65 -14.47 2.53 3.78
CA ASP A 65 -13.18 3.05 4.22
C ASP A 65 -12.02 2.20 3.71
N LYS A 66 -12.16 0.87 3.79
CA LYS A 66 -11.14 -0.07 3.29
C LYS A 66 -10.90 0.13 1.78
N ARG A 67 -11.97 0.30 1.00
CA ARG A 67 -11.88 0.61 -0.45
C ARG A 67 -11.19 1.95 -0.71
N ARG A 68 -11.49 2.98 0.09
CA ARG A 68 -10.81 4.27 -0.03
C ARG A 68 -9.32 4.15 0.25
N ILE A 69 -8.94 3.41 1.28
CA ILE A 69 -7.54 3.18 1.63
C ILE A 69 -6.82 2.41 0.50
N TRP A 70 -7.46 1.37 -0.04
CA TRP A 70 -6.98 0.64 -1.22
C TRP A 70 -6.75 1.53 -2.44
N ALA A 71 -7.63 2.50 -2.69
CA ALA A 71 -7.47 3.46 -3.79
C ALA A 71 -6.33 4.48 -3.55
N GLN A 72 -6.01 4.79 -2.29
CA GLN A 72 -4.94 5.73 -1.96
C GLN A 72 -3.54 5.10 -2.00
N LEU A 73 -3.43 3.81 -1.66
CA LEU A 73 -2.18 3.06 -1.64
C LEU A 73 -1.30 3.21 -2.90
N PRO A 74 -1.80 2.93 -4.12
CA PRO A 74 -1.00 3.09 -5.33
C PRO A 74 -0.66 4.56 -5.62
N ARG A 75 -1.51 5.52 -5.20
CA ARG A 75 -1.22 6.95 -5.34
C ARG A 75 -0.07 7.38 -4.42
N ARG A 76 -0.05 6.88 -3.19
CA ARG A 76 1.06 7.11 -2.24
C ARG A 76 2.36 6.54 -2.78
N ALA A 77 2.32 5.30 -3.26
CA ALA A 77 3.47 4.63 -3.87
C ALA A 77 4.04 5.39 -5.08
N ALA A 78 3.15 5.86 -5.98
CA ALA A 78 3.54 6.66 -7.14
C ALA A 78 4.12 8.03 -6.75
N GLY A 79 3.63 8.65 -5.67
CA GLY A 79 4.18 9.88 -5.12
C GLY A 79 5.60 9.69 -4.56
N LEU A 80 5.87 8.58 -3.88
CA LEU A 80 7.21 8.23 -3.39
C LEU A 80 8.20 7.97 -4.53
N ALA A 81 7.72 7.41 -5.65
CA ALA A 81 8.55 7.19 -6.83
C ALA A 81 8.98 8.49 -7.55
N GLY A 82 8.29 9.62 -7.30
CA GLY A 82 8.64 10.91 -7.89
C GLY A 82 9.72 11.69 -7.14
N GLU A 83 9.96 11.37 -5.87
CA GLU A 83 10.91 12.07 -4.98
C GLU A 83 12.20 11.26 -4.73
N GLU A 84 12.34 10.07 -5.31
CA GLU A 84 13.56 9.24 -5.28
C GLU A 84 14.45 9.56 -6.49
N THR A 85 14.68 10.84 -6.74
CA THR A 85 15.67 11.30 -7.74
C THR A 85 16.37 12.53 -7.17
N SER A 86 17.36 12.29 -6.31
CA SER A 86 18.42 13.24 -5.98
C SER A 86 19.70 12.48 -5.75
#